data_AF-A0A9W9IZ00-F1
#
_entry.id   AF-A0A9W9IZ00-F1
#
_cell.length_a   1.000
_cell.length_b   1.000
_cell.length_c   1.000
_cell.angle_alpha   90.00
_cell.angle_beta   90.00
_cell.angle_gamma   90.00
#
_symmetry.space_group_name_H-M   'P 1'
#
loop_
_entity.id
_entity.type
_entity.pdbx_description
1 polymer ?
#
loop_
_entity_poly.entity_id
_entity_poly.type
_entity_poly.pdbx_seq_one_letter_code
_entity_poly.pdbx_strand_id
1 'polypeptide(L)'
;MGNLSMFPPEIVFNILDEILGSSPRLTHENFHAINQLMKTNKTLQQYIKLGWMGSNASNSFKQRVDSVQWYPNIDYANTALTLKGVDPDCIIPIEGPRDLGPDLITGIILDDCADCFEWFSEVLPPTHMSCCNEGGWSFLSLALHAKSEKLLDRFFISGFPYKPKDFITGSGNAMGRGPSILGLSASSRDHQSFARLFRKLKQILNGHGFQRTLRNKLTGKERAAIRSVAPQYLQKMLYEAGLAAMHPTLRYSPYYSSKRTQMY
;
A
#
# COMPACT_ATOMS: atom_id res chain seq x y z
N MET A 1 20.59 -3.52 28.30
CA MET A 1 19.52 -4.52 28.41
C MET A 1 20.13 -5.77 29.03
N GLY A 2 19.55 -6.31 30.11
CA GLY A 2 20.05 -7.51 30.79
C GLY A 2 19.90 -8.78 29.94
N ASN A 3 20.61 -9.85 30.31
CA ASN A 3 20.64 -11.09 29.53
C ASN A 3 19.32 -11.87 29.66
N LEU A 4 18.38 -11.62 28.73
CA LEU A 4 17.11 -12.33 28.62
C LEU A 4 17.28 -13.86 28.42
N SER A 5 18.48 -14.34 28.09
CA SER A 5 18.77 -15.78 28.00
C SER A 5 18.73 -16.50 29.34
N MET A 6 18.63 -15.79 30.47
CA MET A 6 18.53 -16.41 31.80
C MET A 6 17.10 -16.83 32.16
N PHE A 7 16.09 -16.34 31.45
CA PHE A 7 14.70 -16.71 31.69
C PHE A 7 14.26 -17.83 30.73
N PRO A 8 13.49 -18.83 31.21
CA PRO A 8 12.81 -19.78 30.35
C PRO A 8 11.98 -19.06 29.28
N PRO A 9 11.97 -19.52 28.02
CA PRO A 9 11.15 -18.95 26.95
C PRO A 9 9.70 -18.70 27.36
N GLU A 10 9.10 -19.61 28.13
CA GLU A 10 7.74 -19.54 28.66
C GLU A 10 7.49 -18.24 29.44
N ILE A 11 8.43 -17.86 30.32
CA ILE A 11 8.29 -16.68 31.19
C ILE A 11 8.41 -15.41 30.36
N VAL A 12 9.37 -15.37 29.43
CA VAL A 12 9.54 -14.25 28.50
C VAL A 12 8.26 -14.07 27.68
N PHE A 13 7.64 -15.16 27.22
CA PHE A 13 6.41 -15.11 26.44
C PHE A 13 5.20 -14.63 27.22
N ASN A 14 4.99 -15.11 28.45
CA ASN A 14 3.86 -14.68 29.26
C ASN A 14 3.93 -13.17 29.56
N ILE A 15 5.13 -12.65 29.85
CA ILE A 15 5.34 -11.21 30.06
C ILE A 15 5.01 -10.43 28.77
N LEU A 16 5.47 -10.90 27.61
CA LEU A 16 5.15 -10.27 26.34
C LEU A 16 3.65 -10.31 26.06
N ASP A 17 3.00 -11.46 26.22
CA ASP A 17 1.56 -11.64 25.98
C ASP A 17 0.72 -10.71 26.87
N GLU A 18 1.11 -10.55 28.14
CA GLU A 18 0.43 -9.65 29.08
C GLU A 18 0.61 -8.17 28.70
N ILE A 19 1.84 -7.76 28.33
CA ILE A 19 2.11 -6.39 27.86
C ILE A 19 1.28 -6.07 26.62
N LEU A 20 1.15 -7.05 25.71
CA LEU A 20 0.41 -6.90 24.45
C LEU A 20 -1.11 -6.93 24.66
N GLY A 21 -1.58 -7.68 25.65
CA GLY A 21 -2.97 -7.79 26.05
C GLY A 21 -3.58 -6.44 26.49
N SER A 22 -2.75 -5.50 26.95
CA SER A 22 -3.19 -4.19 27.45
C SER A 22 -3.66 -3.22 26.36
N SER A 23 -3.21 -3.39 25.12
CA SER A 23 -3.62 -2.55 24.00
C SER A 23 -4.97 -3.01 23.42
N PRO A 24 -5.87 -2.12 22.98
CA PRO A 24 -7.09 -2.52 22.27
C PRO A 24 -6.79 -3.20 20.92
N ARG A 25 -5.57 -2.99 20.39
CA ARG A 25 -5.16 -3.45 19.08
C ARG A 25 -3.71 -3.90 19.05
N LEU A 26 -3.40 -4.94 18.27
CA LEU A 26 -2.01 -5.30 17.99
C LEU A 26 -1.40 -4.31 16.98
N THR A 27 -0.50 -3.45 17.47
CA THR A 27 0.20 -2.45 16.66
C THR A 27 1.45 -3.03 16.00
N HIS A 28 1.97 -2.34 14.97
CA HIS A 28 3.23 -2.74 14.35
C HIS A 28 4.40 -2.72 15.33
N GLU A 29 4.55 -1.70 16.19
CA GLU A 29 5.65 -1.62 17.17
C GLU A 29 5.73 -2.87 18.06
N ASN A 30 4.58 -3.28 18.57
CA ASN A 30 4.40 -4.46 19.40
C ASN A 30 4.77 -5.76 18.65
N PHE A 31 4.25 -5.91 17.44
CA PHE A 31 4.55 -7.05 16.58
C PHE A 31 6.03 -7.08 16.15
N HIS A 32 6.61 -5.91 15.85
CA HIS A 32 7.98 -5.74 15.42
C HIS A 32 8.96 -6.14 16.52
N ALA A 33 8.72 -5.73 17.76
CA ALA A 33 9.56 -6.10 18.90
C ALA A 33 9.64 -7.61 19.07
N ILE A 34 8.51 -8.33 18.95
CA ILE A 34 8.49 -9.80 18.99
C ILE A 34 9.22 -10.40 17.80
N ASN A 35 9.02 -9.85 16.59
CA ASN A 35 9.72 -10.32 15.40
C ASN A 35 11.25 -10.17 15.54
N GLN A 36 11.74 -9.06 16.10
CA GLN A 36 13.17 -8.86 16.38
C GLN A 36 13.70 -9.82 17.45
N LEU A 37 12.92 -10.07 18.50
CA LEU A 37 13.28 -11.05 19.54
C LEU A 37 13.43 -12.46 18.95
N MET A 38 12.50 -12.86 18.07
CA MET A 38 12.58 -14.12 17.33
C MET A 38 13.83 -14.21 16.45
N LYS A 39 14.19 -13.12 15.76
CA LYS A 39 15.36 -13.11 14.88
C LYS A 39 16.68 -13.21 15.65
N THR A 40 16.75 -12.63 16.84
CA THR A 40 18.00 -12.55 17.62
C THR A 40 18.25 -13.78 18.48
N ASN A 41 17.24 -14.60 18.76
CA ASN A 41 17.38 -15.78 19.61
C ASN A 41 16.70 -17.02 18.98
N LYS A 42 17.52 -17.96 18.48
CA LYS A 42 17.04 -19.19 17.82
C LYS A 42 16.20 -20.08 18.74
N THR A 43 16.51 -20.14 20.03
CA THR A 43 15.73 -20.92 21.00
C THR A 43 14.34 -20.32 21.16
N LEU A 44 14.24 -18.99 21.28
CA LEU A 44 12.95 -18.30 21.29
C LEU A 44 12.23 -18.48 19.95
N GLN A 45 12.92 -18.35 18.82
CA GLN A 45 12.33 -18.57 17.49
C GLN A 45 11.67 -19.94 17.37
N GLN A 46 12.36 -21.02 17.78
CA GLN A 46 11.81 -22.38 17.75
C GLN A 46 10.62 -22.52 18.70
N TYR A 47 10.74 -22.00 19.92
CA TYR A 47 9.67 -22.04 20.89
C TYR A 47 8.41 -21.32 20.38
N ILE A 48 8.57 -20.13 19.79
CA ILE A 48 7.45 -19.31 19.33
C ILE A 48 6.83 -19.87 18.06
N LYS A 49 7.64 -20.22 17.06
CA LYS A 49 7.13 -20.71 15.77
C LYS A 49 6.54 -22.12 15.89
N LEU A 50 7.27 -23.05 16.50
CA LEU A 50 6.89 -24.46 16.51
C LEU A 50 6.07 -24.84 17.74
N GLY A 51 6.44 -24.32 18.91
CA GLY A 51 5.72 -24.57 20.15
C GLY A 51 4.44 -23.74 20.22
N TRP A 52 4.56 -22.42 20.19
CA TRP A 52 3.50 -21.52 20.63
C TRP A 52 2.48 -21.20 19.53
N MET A 53 2.91 -20.71 18.37
CA MET A 53 2.06 -20.52 17.19
C MET A 53 1.47 -21.86 16.70
N GLY A 54 2.23 -22.95 16.84
CA GLY A 54 1.80 -24.31 16.49
C GLY A 54 0.89 -24.99 17.52
N SER A 55 0.82 -24.51 18.77
CA SER A 55 0.00 -25.14 19.82
C SER A 55 -1.48 -24.78 19.75
N ASN A 56 -2.32 -25.63 20.33
CA ASN A 56 -3.73 -25.36 20.56
C ASN A 56 -3.99 -24.46 21.80
N ALA A 57 -2.94 -23.98 22.47
CA ALA A 57 -3.09 -23.13 23.64
C ALA A 57 -3.55 -21.72 23.21
N SER A 58 -4.69 -21.29 23.74
CA SER A 58 -5.22 -19.93 23.58
C SER A 58 -4.29 -18.93 24.28
N ASN A 59 -3.59 -18.11 23.51
CA ASN A 59 -2.83 -16.96 24.00
C ASN A 59 -3.21 -15.70 23.22
N SER A 60 -3.07 -14.53 23.86
CA SER A 60 -3.69 -13.30 23.37
C SER A 60 -3.04 -12.78 22.09
N PHE A 61 -1.72 -12.88 21.95
CA PHE A 61 -1.01 -12.44 20.76
C PHE A 61 -1.26 -13.33 19.55
N LYS A 62 -1.25 -14.67 19.69
CA LYS A 62 -1.64 -15.57 18.59
C LYS A 62 -3.05 -15.26 18.12
N GLN A 63 -4.01 -15.12 19.04
CA GLN A 63 -5.38 -14.73 18.70
C GLN A 63 -5.44 -13.38 17.97
N ARG A 64 -4.65 -12.40 18.40
CA ARG A 64 -4.56 -11.09 17.76
C ARG A 64 -3.93 -11.13 16.36
N VAL A 65 -2.90 -11.96 16.16
CA VAL A 65 -2.29 -12.19 14.83
C VAL A 65 -3.27 -12.94 13.92
N ASP A 66 -3.93 -13.99 14.42
CA ASP A 66 -4.88 -14.80 13.66
C ASP A 66 -6.18 -14.03 13.34
N SER A 67 -6.51 -13.01 14.13
CA SER A 67 -7.66 -12.12 13.90
C SER A 67 -7.35 -10.92 13.00
N VAL A 68 -6.11 -10.78 12.51
CA VAL A 68 -5.77 -9.73 11.55
C VAL A 68 -6.62 -9.89 10.30
N GLN A 69 -7.53 -8.94 10.10
CA GLN A 69 -8.47 -8.98 8.99
C GLN A 69 -7.87 -8.35 7.73
N TRP A 70 -7.93 -9.09 6.63
CA TRP A 70 -7.58 -8.65 5.29
C TRP A 70 -8.45 -9.36 4.27
N TYR A 71 -8.40 -8.89 3.02
CA TYR A 71 -9.17 -9.46 1.91
C TYR A 71 -8.28 -9.68 0.70
N PRO A 72 -8.47 -10.76 -0.08
CA PRO A 72 -7.56 -11.11 -1.18
C PRO A 72 -7.63 -10.15 -2.37
N ASN A 73 -8.77 -9.47 -2.57
CA ASN A 73 -8.91 -8.42 -3.56
C ASN A 73 -10.06 -7.46 -3.21
N ILE A 74 -10.22 -6.44 -4.06
CA ILE A 74 -11.19 -5.37 -3.90
C ILE A 74 -12.64 -5.86 -3.91
N ASP A 75 -12.97 -6.92 -4.66
CA ASP A 75 -14.34 -7.45 -4.75
C ASP A 75 -14.74 -8.18 -3.46
N TYR A 76 -13.82 -8.97 -2.89
CA TYR A 76 -14.02 -9.61 -1.58
C TYR A 76 -14.12 -8.57 -0.46
N ALA A 77 -13.25 -7.55 -0.49
CA ALA A 77 -13.30 -6.45 0.47
C ALA A 77 -14.64 -5.70 0.38
N ASN A 78 -15.09 -5.36 -0.83
CA ASN A 78 -16.36 -4.67 -1.05
C ASN A 78 -17.54 -5.48 -0.52
N THR A 79 -17.58 -6.77 -0.85
CA THR A 79 -18.62 -7.69 -0.38
C THR A 79 -18.65 -7.76 1.15
N ALA A 80 -17.50 -7.96 1.78
CA ALA A 80 -17.40 -8.08 3.23
C ALA A 80 -17.76 -6.78 3.96
N LEU A 81 -17.31 -5.62 3.46
CA LEU A 81 -17.62 -4.31 4.05
C LEU A 81 -19.10 -3.95 3.90
N THR A 82 -19.69 -4.28 2.74
CA THR A 82 -21.12 -4.10 2.50
C THR A 82 -21.96 -4.96 3.46
N LEU A 83 -21.58 -6.23 3.66
CA LEU A 83 -22.26 -7.12 4.60
C LEU A 83 -22.12 -6.66 6.06
N LYS A 84 -21.04 -5.98 6.41
CA LYS A 84 -20.84 -5.33 7.72
C LYS A 84 -21.64 -4.03 7.89
N GLY A 85 -22.34 -3.57 6.86
CA GLY A 85 -23.10 -2.32 6.90
C GLY A 85 -22.22 -1.06 6.91
N VAL A 86 -20.99 -1.14 6.39
CA VAL A 86 -20.13 0.04 6.25
C VAL A 86 -20.74 0.97 5.20
N ASP A 87 -21.03 2.20 5.61
CA ASP A 87 -21.54 3.23 4.70
C ASP A 87 -20.47 3.57 3.63
N PRO A 88 -20.78 3.41 2.32
CA PRO A 88 -19.85 3.76 1.25
C PRO A 88 -19.38 5.21 1.26
N ASP A 89 -20.16 6.14 1.82
CA ASP A 89 -19.80 7.55 1.91
C ASP A 89 -18.91 7.86 3.15
N CYS A 90 -18.79 6.90 4.07
CA CYS A 90 -17.92 6.98 5.25
C CYS A 90 -16.70 6.04 5.11
N ILE A 91 -15.77 6.41 4.21
CA ILE A 91 -14.52 5.65 4.03
C ILE A 91 -13.65 5.78 5.29
N ILE A 92 -13.22 4.66 5.84
CA ILE A 92 -12.22 4.62 6.92
C ILE A 92 -10.92 5.28 6.42
N PRO A 93 -10.32 6.23 7.16
CA PRO A 93 -9.05 6.85 6.76
C PRO A 93 -7.94 5.82 6.51
N ILE A 94 -6.96 6.16 5.67
CA ILE A 94 -5.81 5.29 5.40
C ILE A 94 -5.03 5.00 6.68
N GLU A 95 -4.94 5.99 7.57
CA GLU A 95 -4.29 5.89 8.88
C GLU A 95 -5.11 5.08 9.91
N GLY A 96 -6.30 4.62 9.52
CA GLY A 96 -7.25 3.93 10.39
C GLY A 96 -8.18 4.88 11.17
N PRO A 97 -9.09 4.31 12.00
CA PRO A 97 -9.95 5.08 12.89
C PRO A 97 -9.14 5.91 13.89
N ARG A 98 -9.61 7.11 14.24
CA ARG A 98 -8.86 8.05 15.11
C ARG A 98 -8.57 7.51 16.51
N ASP A 99 -9.44 6.63 17.00
CA ASP A 99 -9.43 6.03 18.33
C ASP A 99 -8.62 4.73 18.40
N LEU A 100 -8.44 4.03 17.27
CA LEU A 100 -7.78 2.73 17.22
C LEU A 100 -6.45 2.74 16.45
N GLY A 101 -6.24 3.72 15.58
CA GLY A 101 -5.10 3.77 14.67
C GLY A 101 -5.13 2.68 13.58
N PRO A 102 -4.01 2.50 12.87
CA PRO A 102 -3.95 1.59 11.73
C PRO A 102 -4.04 0.12 12.17
N ASP A 103 -4.59 -0.72 11.31
CA ASP A 103 -4.46 -2.17 11.48
C ASP A 103 -3.04 -2.66 11.36
N LEU A 104 -2.77 -3.87 11.86
CA LEU A 104 -1.41 -4.39 11.93
C LEU A 104 -0.75 -4.38 10.55
N ILE A 105 -1.46 -4.83 9.50
CA ILE A 105 -0.92 -4.83 8.14
C ILE A 105 -0.71 -3.41 7.65
N THR A 106 -1.68 -2.52 7.90
CA THR A 106 -1.53 -1.10 7.58
C THR A 106 -0.32 -0.49 8.27
N GLY A 107 -0.14 -0.65 9.58
CA GLY A 107 1.01 -0.15 10.33
C GLY A 107 2.33 -0.69 9.79
N ILE A 108 2.41 -1.99 9.48
CA ILE A 108 3.59 -2.59 8.85
C ILE A 108 3.90 -1.94 7.50
N ILE A 109 2.87 -1.65 6.70
CA ILE A 109 3.03 -0.99 5.40
C ILE A 109 3.45 0.46 5.59
N LEU A 110 2.80 1.22 6.47
CA LEU A 110 3.09 2.62 6.74
C LEU A 110 4.55 2.81 7.22
N ASP A 111 5.05 1.87 8.02
CA ASP A 111 6.44 1.89 8.54
C ASP A 111 7.46 1.24 7.59
N ASP A 112 7.05 0.86 6.36
CA ASP A 112 7.88 0.22 5.33
C ASP A 112 8.67 -1.01 5.84
N CYS A 113 8.03 -1.80 6.70
CA CYS A 113 8.69 -2.92 7.39
C CYS A 113 8.55 -4.24 6.63
N ALA A 114 9.40 -4.43 5.62
CA ALA A 114 9.44 -5.66 4.82
C ALA A 114 9.61 -6.95 5.64
N ASP A 115 10.35 -6.87 6.75
CA ASP A 115 10.60 -7.98 7.66
C ASP A 115 9.34 -8.48 8.37
N CYS A 116 8.50 -7.55 8.84
CA CYS A 116 7.22 -7.89 9.46
C CYS A 116 6.19 -8.28 8.40
N PHE A 117 6.24 -7.68 7.21
CA PHE A 117 5.37 -8.06 6.10
C PHE A 117 5.62 -9.49 5.59
N GLU A 118 6.86 -9.97 5.66
CA GLU A 118 7.20 -11.35 5.30
C GLU A 118 6.37 -12.37 6.07
N TRP A 119 6.07 -12.09 7.34
CA TRP A 119 5.26 -12.96 8.19
C TRP A 119 3.89 -13.27 7.57
N PHE A 120 3.29 -12.31 6.89
CA PHE A 120 1.99 -12.48 6.23
C PHE A 120 2.11 -13.03 4.80
N SER A 121 3.31 -12.97 4.20
CA SER A 121 3.48 -13.36 2.80
C SER A 121 3.19 -14.85 2.54
N GLU A 122 3.30 -15.70 3.57
CA GLU A 122 2.98 -17.13 3.47
C GLU A 122 1.47 -17.42 3.34
N VAL A 123 0.61 -16.53 3.86
CA VAL A 123 -0.85 -16.69 3.86
C VAL A 123 -1.56 -15.82 2.82
N LEU A 124 -0.85 -14.82 2.29
CA LEU A 124 -1.39 -13.92 1.27
C LEU A 124 -1.28 -14.57 -0.13
N PRO A 125 -2.21 -14.25 -1.06
CA PRO A 125 -2.08 -14.67 -2.44
C PRO A 125 -0.84 -14.02 -3.09
N PRO A 126 -0.22 -14.64 -4.12
CA PRO A 126 1.02 -14.13 -4.73
C PRO A 126 0.98 -12.67 -5.22
N THR A 127 -0.22 -12.17 -5.54
CA THR A 127 -0.46 -10.77 -5.90
C THR A 127 -0.78 -9.93 -4.66
N HIS A 128 0.20 -9.78 -3.76
CA HIS A 128 0.05 -9.04 -2.49
C HIS A 128 -0.54 -7.64 -2.70
N MET A 129 -0.12 -6.95 -3.76
CA MET A 129 -0.51 -5.56 -4.04
C MET A 129 -2.02 -5.35 -4.17
N SER A 130 -2.77 -6.38 -4.60
CA SER A 130 -4.22 -6.31 -4.78
C SER A 130 -5.02 -6.66 -3.54
N CYS A 131 -4.38 -7.24 -2.53
CA CYS A 131 -5.02 -7.48 -1.24
C CYS A 131 -5.45 -6.16 -0.60
N CYS A 132 -6.45 -6.21 0.26
CA CYS A 132 -6.98 -5.05 0.96
C CYS A 132 -6.90 -5.26 2.48
N ASN A 133 -6.64 -4.19 3.22
CA ASN A 133 -6.69 -4.20 4.68
C ASN A 133 -8.14 -4.28 5.18
N GLU A 134 -8.32 -4.26 6.50
CA GLU A 134 -9.65 -4.30 7.11
C GLU A 134 -10.58 -3.18 6.63
N GLY A 135 -10.01 -2.00 6.33
CA GLY A 135 -10.72 -0.80 5.87
C GLY A 135 -10.98 -0.76 4.37
N GLY A 136 -10.60 -1.82 3.65
CA GLY A 136 -10.81 -1.95 2.21
C GLY A 136 -9.79 -1.21 1.35
N TRP A 137 -8.74 -0.63 1.90
CA TRP A 137 -7.66 -0.03 1.13
C TRP A 137 -6.75 -1.11 0.57
N SER A 138 -6.45 -1.04 -0.73
CA SER A 138 -5.49 -1.97 -1.32
C SER A 138 -4.09 -1.76 -0.72
N PHE A 139 -3.31 -2.82 -0.55
CA PHE A 139 -1.97 -2.74 0.01
C PHE A 139 -1.06 -1.83 -0.83
N LEU A 140 -1.26 -1.82 -2.15
CA LEU A 140 -0.59 -0.86 -3.02
C LEU A 140 -0.99 0.59 -2.68
N SER A 141 -2.26 0.87 -2.43
CA SER A 141 -2.70 2.23 -2.06
C SER A 141 -2.08 2.68 -0.75
N LEU A 142 -2.05 1.80 0.25
CA LEU A 142 -1.39 2.06 1.53
C LEU A 142 0.10 2.38 1.34
N ALA A 143 0.80 1.55 0.57
CA ALA A 143 2.24 1.71 0.33
C ALA A 143 2.54 2.98 -0.48
N LEU A 144 1.71 3.33 -1.47
CA LEU A 144 1.85 4.57 -2.24
C LEU A 144 1.61 5.82 -1.41
N HIS A 145 0.66 5.76 -0.47
CA HIS A 145 0.37 6.84 0.47
C HIS A 145 1.55 7.09 1.41
N ALA A 146 2.08 6.02 2.00
CA ALA A 146 3.21 6.09 2.92
C ALA A 146 4.58 6.24 2.24
N LYS A 147 4.67 6.05 0.92
CA LYS A 147 5.94 5.99 0.17
C LYS A 147 6.86 4.88 0.68
N SER A 148 6.27 3.72 0.95
CA SER A 148 6.95 2.54 1.50
C SER A 148 7.83 1.90 0.43
N GLU A 149 9.02 2.46 0.22
CA GLU A 149 9.90 2.13 -0.92
C GLU A 149 10.22 0.64 -1.01
N LYS A 150 10.59 0.00 0.12
CA LYS A 150 10.96 -1.43 0.13
C LYS A 150 9.78 -2.30 -0.24
N LEU A 151 8.60 -2.02 0.31
CA LEU A 151 7.39 -2.78 0.02
C LEU A 151 6.87 -2.51 -1.40
N LEU A 152 6.95 -1.27 -1.88
CA LEU A 152 6.59 -0.91 -3.25
C LEU A 152 7.45 -1.65 -4.26
N ASP A 153 8.77 -1.71 -4.04
CA ASP A 153 9.68 -2.49 -4.88
C ASP A 153 9.29 -3.97 -4.91
N ARG A 154 9.04 -4.56 -3.74
CA ARG A 154 8.59 -5.95 -3.64
C ARG A 154 7.27 -6.18 -4.38
N PHE A 155 6.28 -5.30 -4.21
CA PHE A 155 5.00 -5.39 -4.89
C PHE A 155 5.16 -5.32 -6.41
N PHE A 156 5.91 -4.35 -6.92
CA PHE A 156 6.15 -4.25 -8.36
C PHE A 156 6.88 -5.47 -8.94
N ILE A 157 7.78 -6.10 -8.17
CA ILE A 157 8.46 -7.34 -8.55
C ILE A 157 7.50 -8.54 -8.56
N SER A 158 6.60 -8.65 -7.57
CA SER A 158 5.62 -9.76 -7.50
C SER A 158 4.63 -9.78 -8.66
N GLY A 159 4.54 -8.69 -9.42
CA GLY A 159 3.68 -8.57 -10.60
C GLY A 159 2.29 -8.03 -10.29
N PHE A 160 1.55 -7.73 -11.37
CA PHE A 160 0.24 -7.10 -11.30
C PHE A 160 -0.89 -8.14 -11.37
N PRO A 161 -2.09 -7.84 -10.83
CA PRO A 161 -3.25 -8.71 -10.97
C PRO A 161 -3.66 -8.89 -12.44
N TYR A 162 -4.48 -9.92 -12.72
CA TYR A 162 -4.91 -10.30 -14.08
C TYR A 162 -5.58 -9.16 -14.88
N LYS A 163 -6.27 -8.23 -14.19
CA LYS A 163 -6.89 -7.04 -14.79
C LYS A 163 -6.15 -5.76 -14.36
N PRO A 164 -4.90 -5.55 -14.81
CA PRO A 164 -4.06 -4.46 -14.30
C PRO A 164 -4.58 -3.08 -14.69
N LYS A 165 -5.25 -2.95 -15.83
CA LYS A 165 -5.88 -1.68 -16.27
C LYS A 165 -6.94 -1.22 -15.28
N ASP A 166 -7.88 -2.11 -14.94
CA ASP A 166 -8.99 -1.80 -14.05
C ASP A 166 -8.49 -1.58 -12.61
N PHE A 167 -7.45 -2.30 -12.19
CA PHE A 167 -6.79 -2.09 -10.91
C PHE A 167 -6.10 -0.72 -10.82
N ILE A 168 -5.22 -0.36 -11.77
CA ILE A 168 -4.46 0.90 -11.73
C ILE A 168 -5.37 2.14 -11.82
N THR A 169 -6.46 2.04 -12.58
CA THR A 169 -7.38 3.17 -12.84
C THR A 169 -8.63 3.14 -11.98
N GLY A 170 -8.86 2.06 -11.24
CA GLY A 170 -9.93 1.92 -10.26
C GLY A 170 -9.56 2.57 -8.93
N SER A 171 -10.57 2.71 -8.06
CA SER A 171 -10.39 3.27 -6.71
C SER A 171 -9.36 2.46 -5.93
N GLY A 172 -8.56 3.16 -5.12
CA GLY A 172 -7.67 2.53 -4.15
C GLY A 172 -8.40 1.87 -2.97
N ASN A 173 -9.69 2.19 -2.77
CA ASN A 173 -10.53 1.63 -1.71
C ASN A 173 -11.71 0.82 -2.27
N ALA A 174 -12.03 -0.28 -1.58
CA ALA A 174 -13.05 -1.24 -1.94
C ALA A 174 -14.48 -0.72 -1.98
N MET A 175 -14.80 0.38 -1.28
CA MET A 175 -16.11 1.02 -1.38
C MET A 175 -16.29 1.79 -2.70
N GLY A 176 -15.28 1.78 -3.58
CA GLY A 176 -15.36 2.43 -4.90
C GLY A 176 -15.32 3.96 -4.84
N ARG A 177 -15.11 4.52 -3.65
CA ARG A 177 -14.94 5.95 -3.39
C ARG A 177 -13.47 6.26 -3.09
N GLY A 178 -13.03 7.46 -3.41
CA GLY A 178 -11.64 7.89 -3.23
C GLY A 178 -10.86 8.02 -4.55
N PRO A 179 -9.56 8.38 -4.46
CA PRO A 179 -8.71 8.48 -5.64
C PRO A 179 -8.45 7.11 -6.25
N SER A 180 -8.23 7.08 -7.56
CA SER A 180 -7.66 5.93 -8.22
C SER A 180 -6.25 5.63 -7.71
N ILE A 181 -5.78 4.40 -7.86
CA ILE A 181 -4.40 4.02 -7.50
C ILE A 181 -3.37 4.93 -8.21
N LEU A 182 -3.59 5.21 -9.49
CA LEU A 182 -2.75 6.14 -10.24
C LEU A 182 -2.84 7.58 -9.71
N GLY A 183 -4.04 8.04 -9.35
CA GLY A 183 -4.26 9.36 -8.77
C GLY A 183 -3.63 9.52 -7.39
N LEU A 184 -3.69 8.48 -6.56
CA LEU A 184 -3.06 8.43 -5.24
C LEU A 184 -1.54 8.49 -5.37
N SER A 185 -0.97 7.67 -6.25
CA SER A 185 0.47 7.70 -6.56
C SER A 185 0.94 9.08 -7.04
N ALA A 186 0.13 9.77 -7.85
CA ALA A 186 0.47 11.11 -8.29
C ALA A 186 0.39 12.13 -7.14
N SER A 187 -0.59 11.99 -6.26
CA SER A 187 -0.83 12.90 -5.13
C SER A 187 0.21 12.74 -4.02
N SER A 188 0.74 11.53 -3.81
CA SER A 188 1.82 11.28 -2.84
C SER A 188 3.15 11.92 -3.27
N ARG A 189 3.30 12.28 -4.55
CA ARG A 189 4.52 12.83 -5.14
C ARG A 189 5.70 11.85 -5.17
N ASP A 190 5.43 10.55 -5.10
CA ASP A 190 6.45 9.53 -5.37
C ASP A 190 6.62 9.35 -6.89
N HIS A 191 7.67 9.96 -7.43
CA HIS A 191 7.95 9.96 -8.87
C HIS A 191 8.27 8.56 -9.40
N GLN A 192 8.92 7.72 -8.61
CA GLN A 192 9.37 6.40 -9.05
C GLN A 192 8.17 5.46 -9.19
N SER A 193 7.34 5.38 -8.15
CA SER A 193 6.15 4.54 -8.15
C SER A 193 5.12 5.03 -9.17
N PHE A 194 4.93 6.35 -9.27
CA PHE A 194 4.08 6.94 -10.32
C PHE A 194 4.55 6.53 -11.71
N ALA A 195 5.86 6.65 -11.98
CA ALA A 195 6.41 6.28 -13.27
C ALA A 195 6.24 4.80 -13.60
N ARG A 196 6.39 3.91 -12.61
CA ARG A 196 6.17 2.46 -12.79
C ARG A 196 4.71 2.18 -13.15
N LEU A 197 3.75 2.73 -12.41
CA LEU A 197 2.32 2.57 -12.67
C LEU A 197 1.90 3.15 -14.02
N PHE A 198 2.35 4.36 -14.34
CA PHE A 198 2.01 5.04 -15.57
C PHE A 198 2.55 4.32 -16.81
N ARG A 199 3.81 3.84 -16.76
CA ARG A 199 4.41 3.01 -17.81
C ARG A 199 3.68 1.68 -17.96
N LYS A 200 3.36 1.01 -16.84
CA LYS A 200 2.63 -0.26 -16.88
C LYS A 200 1.28 -0.08 -17.56
N LEU A 201 0.53 0.96 -17.18
CA LEU A 201 -0.77 1.27 -17.80
C LEU A 201 -0.64 1.53 -19.31
N LYS A 202 0.40 2.26 -19.75
CA LYS A 202 0.67 2.46 -21.18
C LYS A 202 1.08 1.17 -21.90
N GLN A 203 1.81 0.26 -21.26
CA GLN A 203 2.17 -1.02 -21.88
C GLN A 203 0.93 -1.90 -22.13
N ILE A 204 -0.06 -1.83 -21.24
CA ILE A 204 -1.30 -2.61 -21.33
C ILE A 204 -2.26 -2.04 -22.39
N LEU A 205 -2.21 -0.73 -22.62
CA LEU A 205 -3.16 -0.02 -23.47
C LEU A 205 -2.50 0.47 -24.76
N ASN A 206 -3.19 0.30 -25.90
CA ASN A 206 -2.77 0.99 -27.13
C ASN A 206 -2.89 2.53 -26.97
N GLY A 207 -2.23 3.31 -27.84
CA GLY A 207 -2.14 4.77 -27.68
C GLY A 207 -3.51 5.46 -27.51
N HIS A 208 -4.48 5.13 -28.36
CA HIS A 208 -5.84 5.67 -28.27
C HIS A 208 -6.59 5.22 -27.01
N GLY A 209 -6.45 3.94 -26.62
CA GLY A 209 -7.03 3.37 -25.42
C GLY A 209 -6.45 3.98 -24.15
N PHE A 210 -5.15 4.29 -24.14
CA PHE A 210 -4.46 4.93 -23.03
C PHE A 210 -5.01 6.34 -22.77
N GLN A 211 -5.06 7.18 -23.81
CA GLN A 211 -5.60 8.53 -23.72
C GLN A 211 -7.08 8.52 -23.29
N ARG A 212 -7.91 7.67 -23.93
CA ARG A 212 -9.33 7.56 -23.59
C ARG A 212 -9.52 7.12 -22.14
N THR A 213 -8.73 6.16 -21.67
CA THR A 213 -8.83 5.66 -20.28
C THR A 213 -8.50 6.77 -19.29
N LEU A 214 -7.38 7.48 -19.46
CA LEU A 214 -6.98 8.57 -18.56
C LEU A 214 -8.01 9.70 -18.55
N ARG A 215 -8.59 10.04 -19.70
CA ARG A 215 -9.65 11.07 -19.79
C ARG A 215 -10.93 10.65 -19.07
N ASN A 216 -11.33 9.39 -19.22
CA ASN A 216 -12.64 8.92 -18.77
C ASN A 216 -12.63 8.43 -17.32
N LYS A 217 -11.51 7.91 -16.83
CA LYS A 217 -11.40 7.30 -15.49
C LYS A 217 -10.84 8.25 -14.43
N LEU A 218 -10.03 9.24 -14.82
CA LEU A 218 -9.43 10.15 -13.86
C LEU A 218 -10.24 11.43 -13.68
N THR A 219 -10.40 11.83 -12.43
CA THR A 219 -11.00 13.11 -12.05
C THR A 219 -10.14 14.29 -12.50
N GLY A 220 -10.71 15.50 -12.48
CA GLY A 220 -9.95 16.73 -12.74
C GLY A 220 -8.79 16.93 -11.76
N LYS A 221 -9.01 16.61 -10.47
CA LYS A 221 -8.00 16.72 -9.41
C LYS A 221 -6.83 15.77 -9.64
N GLU A 222 -7.10 14.51 -9.99
CA GLU A 222 -6.04 13.52 -10.27
C GLU A 222 -5.24 13.89 -11.51
N ARG A 223 -5.89 14.37 -12.57
CA ARG A 223 -5.18 14.86 -13.76
C ARG A 223 -4.29 16.06 -13.43
N ALA A 224 -4.73 16.95 -12.53
CA ALA A 224 -3.89 18.05 -12.05
C ALA A 224 -2.71 17.56 -11.20
N ALA A 225 -2.91 16.58 -10.32
CA ALA A 225 -1.84 15.96 -9.54
C ALA A 225 -0.80 15.27 -10.43
N ILE A 226 -1.25 14.55 -11.47
CA ILE A 226 -0.35 13.92 -12.44
C ILE A 226 0.51 14.98 -13.16
N ARG A 227 -0.08 16.12 -13.52
CA ARG A 227 0.67 17.22 -14.16
C ARG A 227 1.71 17.85 -13.24
N SER A 228 1.47 17.91 -11.93
CA SER A 228 2.39 18.53 -10.97
C SER A 228 3.54 17.61 -10.55
N VAL A 229 3.31 16.29 -10.55
CA VAL A 229 4.32 15.27 -10.17
C VAL A 229 5.17 14.78 -11.36
N ALA A 230 4.65 14.95 -12.58
CA ALA A 230 5.21 14.44 -13.83
C ALA A 230 6.73 14.64 -14.01
N PRO A 231 7.57 13.59 -13.82
CA PRO A 231 9.00 13.72 -14.05
C PRO A 231 9.31 13.97 -15.53
N GLN A 232 10.42 14.67 -15.80
CA GLN A 232 10.77 15.12 -17.16
C GLN A 232 10.83 13.98 -18.19
N TYR A 233 11.34 12.81 -17.80
CA TYR A 233 11.45 11.64 -18.67
C TYR A 233 10.08 11.04 -19.07
N LEU A 234 8.98 11.44 -18.44
CA LEU A 234 7.61 11.04 -18.82
C LEU A 234 6.87 12.11 -19.64
N GLN A 235 7.46 13.28 -19.89
CA GLN A 235 6.76 14.39 -20.55
C GLN A 235 6.22 14.03 -21.93
N LYS A 236 6.95 13.24 -22.73
CA LYS A 236 6.46 12.71 -24.01
C LYS A 236 5.20 11.85 -23.81
N MET A 237 5.24 10.95 -22.82
CA MET A 237 4.12 10.05 -22.51
C MET A 237 2.89 10.81 -22.01
N LEU A 238 3.11 11.87 -21.22
CA LEU A 238 2.04 12.74 -20.71
C LEU A 238 1.44 13.60 -21.81
N TYR A 239 2.25 14.05 -22.76
CA TYR A 239 1.76 14.74 -23.96
C TYR A 239 0.90 13.82 -24.82
N GLU A 240 1.38 12.60 -25.11
CA GLU A 240 0.62 11.58 -25.84
C GLU A 240 -0.71 11.21 -25.12
N ALA A 241 -0.72 11.28 -23.79
CA ALA A 241 -1.91 11.08 -22.98
C ALA A 241 -2.89 12.29 -22.99
N GLY A 242 -2.55 13.41 -23.63
CA GLY A 242 -3.32 14.65 -23.55
C GLY A 242 -3.31 15.29 -22.15
N LEU A 243 -2.35 14.93 -21.31
CA LEU A 243 -2.18 15.47 -19.96
C LEU A 243 -1.20 16.64 -19.93
N ALA A 244 -0.29 16.76 -20.89
CA ALA A 244 0.59 17.92 -21.04
C ALA A 244 0.20 18.75 -22.29
N ALA A 245 0.20 20.08 -22.16
CA ALA A 245 -0.20 21.00 -23.22
C ALA A 245 0.87 21.22 -24.30
N MET A 246 2.14 20.95 -24.00
CA MET A 246 3.25 21.15 -24.94
C MET A 246 4.18 19.94 -24.93
N HIS A 247 4.59 19.52 -26.13
CA HIS A 247 5.58 18.47 -26.28
C HIS A 247 6.95 18.95 -25.74
N PRO A 248 7.72 18.13 -25.00
CA PRO A 248 8.97 18.56 -24.38
C PRO A 248 10.01 19.12 -25.37
N THR A 249 10.01 18.67 -26.64
CA THR A 249 10.89 19.24 -27.68
C THR A 249 10.48 20.65 -28.14
N LEU A 250 9.22 21.06 -27.94
CA LEU A 250 8.76 22.41 -28.26
C LEU A 250 9.14 23.42 -27.16
N ARG A 251 9.35 22.98 -25.92
CA ARG A 251 9.85 23.85 -24.82
C ARG A 251 11.26 24.37 -25.05
N TYR A 252 12.08 23.66 -25.83
CA TYR A 252 13.47 24.02 -26.13
C TYR A 252 13.68 24.43 -27.60
N SER A 253 12.60 24.62 -28.36
CA SER A 253 12.72 25.15 -29.72
C SER A 253 12.97 26.67 -29.66
N PRO A 254 14.08 27.20 -30.20
CA PRO A 254 14.37 28.64 -30.24
C PRO A 254 13.31 29.45 -30.99
N TYR A 255 12.42 28.79 -31.74
CA TYR A 255 11.31 29.40 -32.45
C TYR A 255 10.08 29.69 -31.60
N TYR A 256 9.99 29.16 -30.37
CA TYR A 256 8.86 29.39 -29.45
C TYR A 256 9.22 30.24 -28.22
N SER A 257 10.50 30.38 -27.87
CA SER A 257 10.96 31.24 -26.75
C SER A 257 11.07 32.73 -27.10
N SER A 258 10.89 33.10 -28.37
CA SER A 258 11.17 34.44 -28.90
C SER A 258 9.92 35.24 -29.34
N LYS A 259 8.69 34.73 -29.13
CA LYS A 259 7.44 35.42 -29.54
C LYS A 259 6.58 35.97 -28.38
N ARG A 260 7.16 36.20 -27.21
CA ARG A 260 6.47 36.86 -26.08
C ARG A 260 7.26 38.00 -25.45
N THR A 261 7.82 38.87 -26.29
CA THR A 261 8.17 40.24 -25.89
C THR A 261 8.17 41.10 -27.15
N GLN A 262 7.50 42.26 -27.07
CA GLN A 262 7.20 43.23 -28.14
C GLN A 262 5.90 42.98 -28.91
N MET A 263 4.78 43.39 -28.29
CA MET A 263 3.82 44.23 -28.99
C MET A 263 3.73 45.55 -28.20
N TYR A 264 3.77 46.65 -28.94
CA TYR A 264 3.76 48.05 -28.51
C TYR A 264 2.59 48.39 -27.57
#